data_AF-A0A399FUJ6-F1
#
_entry.id   AF-A0A399FUJ6-F1
#
_cell.length_a   1.000
_cell.length_b   1.000
_cell.length_c   1.000
_cell.angle_alpha   90.00
_cell.angle_beta   90.00
_cell.angle_gamma   90.00
#
_symmetry.space_group_name_H-M   'P 1'
#
loop_
_entity.id
_entity.type
_entity.pdbx_description
1 polymer ?
#
loop_
_entity_poly.entity_id
_entity_poly.type
_entity_poly.pdbx_seq_one_letter_code
_entity_poly.pdbx_strand_id
1 'polypeptide(L)'
;MSNKEQFKKIDNFLSLMGERSIYGFLDISPSSCSTEEILSKYEAKYRHAQKNSKILKQEDWAIPTMRVLPLIKEVLTDGRKKKEYDEYCLHKARDEILYDFSRFTEKDNILHKGELDFIISSGEEKGVDESVILKWINGWAKGKVTIRDAEATDKTAEEILEEDFVVAVSVDKKLYPSTIRFLYKKGKSLGFNALTIAELVDEWAIKHKAEVKIVGKEKAGKPSDKTHYEVLGISRDADHEKIKGAYGEEFREYIHSRDKAEASVRFAPVKEAWECLRDPERKKKYDKQLKKKKEATVFLKGNPKIEIVNGDGREKKEFEFKNIRLWAAPSVSFIVKNGGGGILDASVRTSHPWLSVDADRVHQSRLPQKITITISPKKDKKKNYFGSKGRGFVEISLQKGSRTKAERIYVRFNVELPQRALRRFRLGTIPALAIIGGAIGLFGSVYLPSLQMIGQNLVLLGFAGRTLIAAGALFVIIYAIKKNIKKGLGVLLWTGILAAPLLGVAYALESIPHNLIIAISSALYLLPLGFFLLTKPLFRHAHKSKRNIMSYIWIVAIVAGLAAVASVFGEDISHLLSGFIN
;
A
#
# COMPACT_ATOMS: atom_id res chain seq x y z
N MET A 1 -21.00 45.04 -8.86
CA MET A 1 -21.20 44.36 -7.57
C MET A 1 -20.62 45.26 -6.51
N SER A 2 -21.37 45.63 -5.48
CA SER A 2 -20.83 46.50 -4.42
C SER A 2 -19.75 45.77 -3.61
N ASN A 3 -18.84 46.50 -2.96
CA ASN A 3 -17.82 45.88 -2.08
C ASN A 3 -18.49 45.04 -0.98
N LYS A 4 -19.64 45.49 -0.45
CA LYS A 4 -20.44 44.74 0.52
C LYS A 4 -20.98 43.40 -0.01
N GLU A 5 -21.40 43.35 -1.27
CA GLU A 5 -21.79 42.09 -1.93
C GLU A 5 -20.59 41.18 -2.22
N GLN A 6 -19.44 41.75 -2.57
CA GLN A 6 -18.18 41.01 -2.72
C GLN A 6 -17.79 40.34 -1.40
N PHE A 7 -17.78 41.09 -0.30
CA PHE A 7 -17.46 40.57 1.03
C PHE A 7 -18.43 39.47 1.46
N LYS A 8 -19.74 39.65 1.23
CA LYS A 8 -20.74 38.62 1.54
C LYS A 8 -20.55 37.33 0.74
N LYS A 9 -20.13 37.42 -0.53
CA LYS A 9 -19.80 36.24 -1.35
C LYS A 9 -18.55 35.54 -0.84
N ILE A 10 -17.54 36.31 -0.44
CA ILE A 10 -16.32 35.77 0.17
C ILE A 10 -16.67 35.08 1.49
N ASP A 11 -17.44 35.72 2.38
CA ASP A 11 -17.88 35.15 3.65
C ASP A 11 -18.67 33.85 3.50
N ASN A 12 -19.60 33.80 2.54
CA ASN A 12 -20.34 32.57 2.26
C ASN A 12 -19.40 31.44 1.83
N PHE A 13 -18.38 31.76 1.02
CA PHE A 13 -17.38 30.79 0.60
C PHE A 13 -16.47 30.37 1.76
N LEU A 14 -15.97 31.32 2.55
CA LEU A 14 -15.13 31.05 3.72
C LEU A 14 -15.88 30.16 4.71
N SER A 15 -17.15 30.44 4.97
CA SER A 15 -18.00 29.62 5.84
C SER A 15 -18.14 28.18 5.34
N LEU A 16 -18.26 27.95 4.01
CA LEU A 16 -18.26 26.60 3.43
C LEU A 16 -16.92 25.89 3.61
N MET A 17 -15.82 26.63 3.60
CA MET A 17 -14.47 26.10 3.85
C MET A 17 -14.16 25.97 5.35
N GLY A 18 -15.09 26.36 6.24
CA GLY A 18 -14.87 26.41 7.68
C GLY A 18 -13.96 27.55 8.13
N GLU A 19 -13.70 28.54 7.28
CA GLU A 19 -12.85 29.69 7.56
C GLU A 19 -13.67 30.92 7.98
N ARG A 20 -13.08 31.77 8.84
CA ARG A 20 -13.76 32.96 9.38
C ARG A 20 -13.36 34.26 8.69
N SER A 21 -12.20 34.28 8.04
CA SER A 21 -11.67 35.44 7.30
C SER A 21 -10.79 34.98 6.14
N ILE A 22 -10.52 35.90 5.20
CA ILE A 22 -9.53 35.69 4.14
C ILE A 22 -8.15 35.37 4.74
N TYR A 23 -7.78 36.05 5.83
CA TYR A 23 -6.50 35.90 6.51
C TYR A 23 -6.32 34.48 7.07
N GLY A 24 -7.35 33.94 7.73
CA GLY A 24 -7.36 32.53 8.16
C GLY A 24 -7.28 31.55 7.00
N PHE A 25 -8.03 31.79 5.91
CA PHE A 25 -8.00 30.92 4.73
C PHE A 25 -6.63 30.85 4.04
N LEU A 26 -5.92 31.98 4.00
CA LEU A 26 -4.58 32.11 3.41
C LEU A 26 -3.45 31.79 4.40
N ASP A 27 -3.77 31.60 5.69
CA ASP A 27 -2.79 31.37 6.76
C ASP A 27 -1.73 32.48 6.79
N ILE A 28 -2.22 33.72 6.92
CA ILE A 28 -1.43 34.97 6.97
C ILE A 28 -1.98 35.89 8.07
N SER A 29 -1.12 36.72 8.66
CA SER A 29 -1.53 37.72 9.64
C SER A 29 -2.04 39.01 8.95
N PRO A 30 -3.07 39.69 9.49
CA PRO A 30 -3.56 40.96 8.95
C PRO A 30 -2.52 42.09 8.93
N SER A 31 -1.60 42.10 9.89
CA SER A 31 -0.69 43.23 10.17
C SER A 31 0.73 43.08 9.65
N SER A 32 1.21 41.84 9.47
CA SER A 32 2.62 41.59 9.10
C SER A 32 2.82 41.17 7.63
N CYS A 33 1.75 41.08 6.83
CA CYS A 33 1.83 40.44 5.53
C CYS A 33 2.13 41.44 4.40
N SER A 34 3.25 41.24 3.71
CA SER A 34 3.61 42.01 2.51
C SER A 34 2.72 41.61 1.32
N THR A 35 2.56 42.50 0.34
CA THR A 35 1.82 42.18 -0.89
C THR A 35 2.39 40.93 -1.59
N GLU A 36 3.70 40.72 -1.50
CA GLU A 36 4.39 39.56 -2.07
C GLU A 36 4.01 38.26 -1.34
N GLU A 37 3.93 38.28 -0.01
CA GLU A 37 3.54 37.11 0.79
C GLU A 37 2.08 36.72 0.54
N ILE A 38 1.18 37.71 0.46
CA ILE A 38 -0.23 37.51 0.09
C ILE A 38 -0.34 36.80 -1.26
N LEU A 39 0.39 37.30 -2.27
CA LEU A 39 0.37 36.73 -3.62
C LEU A 39 0.95 35.32 -3.65
N SER A 40 2.02 35.05 -2.91
CA SER A 40 2.62 33.72 -2.80
C SER A 40 1.65 32.69 -2.20
N LYS A 41 1.03 33.01 -1.06
CA LYS A 41 0.04 32.15 -0.39
C LYS A 41 -1.21 31.95 -1.24
N TYR A 42 -1.66 33.01 -1.90
CA TYR A 42 -2.74 32.96 -2.88
C TYR A 42 -2.42 31.99 -4.03
N GLU A 43 -1.23 32.10 -4.64
CA GLU A 43 -0.82 31.24 -5.75
C GLU A 43 -0.74 29.77 -5.34
N ALA A 44 -0.25 29.47 -4.14
CA ALA A 44 -0.19 28.11 -3.61
C ALA A 44 -1.61 27.50 -3.51
N LYS A 45 -2.58 28.23 -2.95
CA LYS A 45 -3.98 27.81 -2.85
C LYS A 45 -4.64 27.67 -4.23
N TYR A 46 -4.35 28.61 -5.14
CA TYR A 46 -4.86 28.58 -6.51
C TYR A 46 -4.35 27.36 -7.30
N ARG A 47 -3.04 27.08 -7.26
CA ARG A 47 -2.45 25.90 -7.92
C ARG A 47 -3.00 24.60 -7.35
N HIS A 48 -3.21 24.54 -6.04
CA HIS A 48 -3.82 23.38 -5.38
C HIS A 48 -5.26 23.15 -5.88
N ALA A 49 -6.09 24.20 -5.92
CA ALA A 49 -7.46 24.11 -6.45
C ALA A 49 -7.48 23.74 -7.95
N GLN A 50 -6.54 24.27 -8.74
CA GLN A 50 -6.43 23.96 -10.17
C GLN A 50 -5.99 22.51 -10.44
N LYS A 51 -5.08 21.97 -9.63
CA LYS A 51 -4.65 20.57 -9.71
C LYS A 51 -5.80 19.62 -9.38
N ASN A 52 -6.54 19.89 -8.30
CA ASN A 52 -7.60 18.99 -7.84
C ASN A 52 -8.85 19.06 -8.73
N SER A 53 -9.17 20.23 -9.30
CA SER A 53 -10.25 20.36 -10.28
C SER A 53 -10.00 19.62 -11.60
N LYS A 54 -8.74 19.36 -11.97
CA LYS A 54 -8.37 18.55 -13.16
C LYS A 54 -8.37 17.04 -12.89
N ILE A 55 -8.04 16.61 -11.67
CA ILE A 55 -7.83 15.20 -11.33
C ILE A 55 -9.15 14.43 -11.13
N LEU A 56 -10.22 15.11 -10.71
CA LEU A 56 -11.56 14.54 -10.56
C LEU A 56 -12.62 15.61 -10.89
N LYS A 57 -13.61 15.29 -11.75
CA LYS A 57 -14.79 16.14 -12.02
C LYS A 57 -15.73 16.31 -10.79
N GLN A 58 -15.26 16.08 -9.56
CA GLN A 58 -16.09 15.69 -8.40
C GLN A 58 -15.61 16.16 -7.02
N GLU A 59 -14.72 17.15 -6.89
CA GLU A 59 -14.54 17.81 -5.59
C GLU A 59 -15.42 19.06 -5.49
N ASP A 60 -16.49 18.95 -4.71
CA ASP A 60 -17.55 19.96 -4.54
C ASP A 60 -17.03 21.34 -4.08
N TRP A 61 -15.81 21.40 -3.50
CA TRP A 61 -15.18 22.63 -3.03
C TRP A 61 -14.30 23.33 -4.08
N ALA A 62 -13.69 22.59 -5.02
CA ALA A 62 -12.68 23.14 -5.94
C ALA A 62 -13.25 24.13 -6.97
N ILE A 63 -14.45 23.88 -7.49
CA ILE A 63 -15.12 24.77 -8.45
C ILE A 63 -15.56 26.09 -7.77
N PRO A 64 -16.22 26.08 -6.60
CA PRO A 64 -16.47 27.30 -5.82
C PRO A 64 -15.19 28.09 -5.49
N THR A 65 -14.12 27.42 -5.06
CA THR A 65 -12.84 28.07 -4.74
C THR A 65 -12.26 28.82 -5.94
N MET A 66 -12.27 28.20 -7.13
CA MET A 66 -11.77 28.85 -8.36
C MET A 66 -12.58 30.10 -8.76
N ARG A 67 -13.85 30.20 -8.35
CA ARG A 67 -14.69 31.38 -8.63
C ARG A 67 -14.46 32.53 -7.64
N VAL A 68 -14.05 32.23 -6.41
CA VAL A 68 -13.93 33.22 -5.33
C VAL A 68 -12.50 33.70 -5.13
N LEU A 69 -11.50 32.87 -5.43
CA LEU A 69 -10.08 33.24 -5.34
C LEU A 69 -9.75 34.57 -6.07
N PRO A 70 -10.22 34.83 -7.31
CA PRO A 70 -9.95 36.12 -7.96
C PRO A 70 -10.48 37.33 -7.19
N LEU A 71 -11.64 37.19 -6.52
CA LEU A 71 -12.22 38.23 -5.67
C LEU A 71 -11.38 38.44 -4.41
N ILE A 72 -10.88 37.36 -3.80
CA ILE A 72 -9.97 37.44 -2.66
C ILE A 72 -8.70 38.21 -3.02
N LYS A 73 -8.10 37.91 -4.18
CA LYS A 73 -6.92 38.63 -4.67
C LYS A 73 -7.23 40.12 -4.83
N GLU A 74 -8.34 40.45 -5.50
CA GLU A 74 -8.76 41.85 -5.70
C GLU A 74 -8.91 42.59 -4.37
N VAL A 75 -9.59 42.01 -3.38
CA VAL A 75 -9.81 42.63 -2.06
C VAL A 75 -8.50 42.88 -1.32
N LEU A 76 -7.54 41.94 -1.35
CA LEU A 76 -6.30 42.09 -0.60
C LEU A 76 -5.24 42.96 -1.30
N THR A 77 -5.26 43.05 -2.63
CA THR A 77 -4.28 43.86 -3.39
C THR A 77 -4.69 45.31 -3.58
N ASP A 78 -5.99 45.62 -3.50
CA ASP A 78 -6.48 46.99 -3.54
C ASP A 78 -6.49 47.57 -2.13
N GLY A 79 -5.61 48.54 -1.86
CA GLY A 79 -5.44 49.12 -0.52
C GLY A 79 -6.71 49.75 0.06
N ARG A 80 -7.62 50.26 -0.79
CA ARG A 80 -8.90 50.82 -0.33
C ARG A 80 -9.87 49.69 0.03
N LYS A 81 -9.99 48.66 -0.81
CA LYS A 81 -10.86 47.51 -0.54
C LYS A 81 -10.39 46.68 0.64
N LYS A 82 -9.08 46.52 0.80
CA LYS A 82 -8.47 45.88 1.97
C LYS A 82 -8.92 46.58 3.25
N LYS A 83 -8.80 47.91 3.30
CA LYS A 83 -9.23 48.71 4.46
C LYS A 83 -10.73 48.55 4.75
N GLU A 84 -11.58 48.60 3.72
CA GLU A 84 -13.03 48.39 3.88
C GLU A 84 -13.37 46.96 4.35
N TYR A 85 -12.59 45.96 3.92
CA TYR A 85 -12.73 44.57 4.37
C TYR A 85 -12.23 44.37 5.81
N ASP A 86 -11.16 45.04 6.20
CA ASP A 86 -10.63 45.02 7.57
C ASP A 86 -11.65 45.66 8.53
N GLU A 87 -12.25 46.79 8.17
CA GLU A 87 -13.36 47.41 8.92
C GLU A 87 -14.58 46.48 9.03
N TYR A 88 -14.90 45.75 7.96
CA TYR A 88 -15.94 44.73 7.96
C TYR A 88 -15.64 43.58 8.94
N CYS A 89 -14.40 43.09 8.96
CA CYS A 89 -13.94 42.06 9.90
C CYS A 89 -13.99 42.55 11.36
N LEU A 90 -13.54 43.78 11.61
CA LEU A 90 -13.55 44.41 12.93
C LEU A 90 -14.95 44.44 13.54
N HIS A 91 -15.95 44.89 12.78
CA HIS A 91 -17.33 44.96 13.28
C HIS A 91 -17.89 43.57 13.62
N LYS A 92 -17.54 42.54 12.83
CA LYS A 92 -18.03 41.17 13.04
C LYS A 92 -17.34 40.48 14.22
N ALA A 93 -16.06 40.78 14.44
CA ALA A 93 -15.26 40.12 15.46
C ALA A 93 -15.46 40.71 16.86
N ARG A 94 -15.71 42.02 16.96
CA ARG A 94 -15.75 42.73 18.24
C ARG A 94 -16.75 42.16 19.24
N ASP A 95 -17.98 41.85 18.81
CA ASP A 95 -19.03 41.34 19.69
C ASP A 95 -18.73 39.92 20.19
N GLU A 96 -18.11 39.08 19.35
CA GLU A 96 -17.70 37.72 19.73
C GLU A 96 -16.49 37.73 20.66
N ILE A 97 -15.49 38.58 20.40
CA ILE A 97 -14.33 38.74 21.28
C ILE A 97 -14.77 39.33 22.63
N LEU A 98 -15.74 40.26 22.63
CA LEU A 98 -16.35 40.76 23.85
C LEU A 98 -17.04 39.63 24.62
N TYR A 99 -17.79 38.77 23.93
CA TYR A 99 -18.42 37.60 24.54
C TYR A 99 -17.38 36.66 25.17
N ASP A 100 -16.32 36.31 24.45
CA ASP A 100 -15.25 35.45 24.97
C ASP A 100 -14.53 36.11 26.17
N PHE A 101 -14.21 37.39 26.09
CA PHE A 101 -13.61 38.16 27.19
C PHE A 101 -14.52 38.18 28.43
N SER A 102 -15.81 38.48 28.25
CA SER A 102 -16.77 38.45 29.35
C SER A 102 -16.90 37.06 29.94
N ARG A 103 -16.97 36.02 29.11
CA ARG A 103 -17.08 34.62 29.53
C ARG A 103 -15.92 34.18 30.42
N PHE A 104 -14.68 34.53 30.09
CA PHE A 104 -13.52 34.16 30.90
C PHE A 104 -13.42 34.97 32.19
N THR A 105 -13.85 36.23 32.18
CA THR A 105 -13.72 37.13 33.34
C THR A 105 -14.93 37.16 34.28
N GLU A 106 -16.06 36.54 33.90
CA GLU A 106 -17.34 36.60 34.64
C GLU A 106 -17.25 36.05 36.07
N LYS A 107 -16.38 35.07 36.32
CA LYS A 107 -16.35 34.33 37.58
C LYS A 107 -15.50 34.97 38.67
N ASP A 108 -14.33 35.50 38.31
CA ASP A 108 -13.32 35.97 39.26
C ASP A 108 -12.63 37.28 38.86
N ASN A 109 -13.02 37.89 37.73
CA ASN A 109 -12.36 39.06 37.15
C ASN A 109 -10.84 38.87 36.94
N ILE A 110 -10.40 37.63 36.73
CA ILE A 110 -9.02 37.31 36.35
C ILE A 110 -9.06 36.85 34.89
N LEU A 111 -8.09 37.31 34.11
CA LEU A 111 -7.86 36.77 32.77
C LEU A 111 -6.49 36.09 32.76
N HIS A 112 -6.50 34.77 32.67
CA HIS A 112 -5.27 33.99 32.62
C HIS A 112 -4.61 34.12 31.25
N LYS A 113 -3.28 33.97 31.21
CA LYS A 113 -2.51 34.07 29.95
C LYS A 113 -3.01 33.13 28.84
N GLY A 114 -3.37 31.88 29.16
CA GLY A 114 -3.93 30.95 28.18
C GLY A 114 -5.29 31.38 27.62
N GLU A 115 -6.11 32.05 28.43
CA GLU A 115 -7.40 32.61 28.00
C GLU A 115 -7.19 33.86 27.13
N LEU A 116 -6.22 34.70 27.49
CA LEU A 116 -5.79 35.84 26.68
C LEU A 116 -5.27 35.36 25.32
N ASP A 117 -4.40 34.35 25.28
CA ASP A 117 -3.87 33.75 24.05
C ASP A 117 -5.01 33.17 23.19
N PHE A 118 -6.02 32.56 23.82
CA PHE A 118 -7.21 32.07 23.13
C PHE A 118 -8.02 33.23 22.50
N ILE A 119 -8.27 34.32 23.24
CA ILE A 119 -9.01 35.48 22.73
C ILE A 119 -8.25 36.13 21.57
N ILE A 120 -6.93 36.27 21.70
CA ILE A 120 -6.06 36.79 20.64
C ILE A 120 -6.15 35.91 19.40
N SER A 121 -5.95 34.59 19.54
CA SER A 121 -6.04 33.65 18.43
C SER A 121 -7.41 33.65 17.76
N SER A 122 -8.49 33.75 18.54
CA SER A 122 -9.88 33.83 18.04
C SER A 122 -10.11 35.10 17.22
N GLY A 123 -9.54 36.24 17.64
CA GLY A 123 -9.63 37.49 16.91
C GLY A 123 -8.75 37.54 15.66
N GLU A 124 -7.53 36.98 15.71
CA GLU A 124 -6.65 36.83 14.55
C GLU A 124 -7.31 35.99 13.43
N GLU A 125 -7.98 34.89 13.79
CA GLU A 125 -8.74 34.06 12.83
C GLU A 125 -9.84 34.85 12.10
N LYS A 126 -10.38 35.89 12.76
CA LYS A 126 -11.40 36.77 12.21
C LYS A 126 -10.82 37.96 11.46
N GLY A 127 -9.50 38.05 11.34
CA GLY A 127 -8.82 39.14 10.63
C GLY A 127 -8.59 40.39 11.47
N VAL A 128 -8.63 40.28 12.80
CA VAL A 128 -8.31 41.38 13.71
C VAL A 128 -6.88 41.22 14.21
N ASP A 129 -6.10 42.29 14.14
CA ASP A 129 -4.74 42.30 14.66
C ASP A 129 -4.69 42.24 16.20
N GLU A 130 -3.68 41.56 16.74
CA GLU A 130 -3.44 41.43 18.18
C GLU A 130 -3.45 42.79 18.90
N SER A 131 -2.80 43.82 18.34
CA SER A 131 -2.73 45.14 18.98
C SER A 131 -4.13 45.77 19.16
N VAL A 132 -5.05 45.50 18.24
CA VAL A 132 -6.43 45.98 18.30
C VAL A 132 -7.23 45.18 19.32
N ILE A 133 -7.03 43.86 19.38
CA ILE A 133 -7.65 42.98 20.38
C ILE A 133 -7.23 43.40 21.78
N LEU A 134 -5.93 43.59 22.01
CA LEU A 134 -5.38 44.06 23.29
C LEU A 134 -5.95 45.43 23.68
N LYS A 135 -6.12 46.34 22.71
CA LYS A 135 -6.76 47.65 22.95
C LYS A 135 -8.21 47.50 23.39
N TRP A 136 -8.97 46.57 22.79
CA TRP A 136 -10.35 46.29 23.19
C TRP A 136 -10.41 45.68 24.59
N ILE A 137 -9.59 44.66 24.87
CA ILE A 137 -9.51 44.01 26.18
C ILE A 137 -9.17 45.04 27.26
N ASN A 138 -8.14 45.86 27.06
CA ASN A 138 -7.77 46.93 28.01
C ASN A 138 -8.91 47.94 28.20
N GLY A 139 -9.62 48.29 27.13
CA GLY A 139 -10.76 49.19 27.17
C GLY A 139 -11.98 48.61 27.90
N TRP A 140 -12.20 47.29 27.83
CA TRP A 140 -13.29 46.60 28.53
C TRP A 140 -12.96 46.29 29.99
N ALA A 141 -11.71 45.90 30.26
CA ALA A 141 -11.21 45.64 31.59
C ALA A 141 -11.32 46.86 32.50
N LYS A 142 -11.06 48.08 31.98
CA LYS A 142 -11.12 49.36 32.73
C LYS A 142 -10.41 49.29 34.10
N GLY A 143 -9.33 48.52 34.22
CA GLY A 143 -8.60 48.29 35.47
C GLY A 143 -9.28 47.41 36.52
N LYS A 144 -10.42 46.78 36.20
CA LYS A 144 -11.15 45.85 37.09
C LYS A 144 -10.79 44.38 36.89
N VAL A 145 -10.17 44.05 35.76
CA VAL A 145 -9.72 42.69 35.43
C VAL A 145 -8.21 42.62 35.57
N THR A 146 -7.71 41.61 36.27
CA THR A 146 -6.26 41.41 36.47
C THR A 146 -5.75 40.37 35.48
N ILE A 147 -4.76 40.72 34.66
CA ILE A 147 -4.08 39.76 33.79
C ILE A 147 -2.98 39.09 34.63
N ARG A 148 -3.07 37.78 34.83
CA ARG A 148 -2.05 37.00 35.55
C ARG A 148 -1.22 36.20 34.56
N ASP A 149 0.10 36.39 34.62
CA ASP A 149 1.04 35.46 33.99
C ASP A 149 0.89 34.08 34.65
N ALA A 150 0.99 33.03 33.83
CA ALA A 150 1.06 31.67 34.34
C ALA A 150 2.33 31.56 35.21
N GLU A 151 2.17 31.10 36.46
CA GLU A 151 3.31 30.79 37.32
C GLU A 151 4.28 29.87 36.58
N ALA A 152 5.58 30.16 36.66
CA ALA A 152 6.61 29.35 36.03
C ALA A 152 6.61 27.95 36.66
N THR A 153 5.90 27.03 36.02
CA THR A 153 5.78 25.65 36.47
C THR A 153 6.60 24.73 35.59
N ASP A 154 7.29 23.77 36.21
CA ASP A 154 8.10 22.69 35.64
C ASP A 154 7.22 21.65 34.90
N LYS A 155 6.33 22.12 34.03
CA LYS A 155 5.34 21.31 33.30
C LYS A 155 5.90 20.87 31.96
N THR A 156 5.59 19.63 31.59
CA THR A 156 5.89 19.07 30.28
C THR A 156 5.08 19.77 29.18
N ALA A 157 5.58 19.70 27.94
CA ALA A 157 4.90 20.27 26.77
C ALA A 157 3.47 19.70 26.57
N GLU A 158 3.24 18.47 27.00
CA GLU A 158 1.92 17.81 26.94
C GLU A 158 0.98 18.39 28.00
N GLU A 159 1.45 18.57 29.25
CA GLU A 159 0.67 19.19 30.33
C GLU A 159 0.28 20.63 30.01
N ILE A 160 1.17 21.39 29.39
CA ILE A 160 0.87 22.76 28.92
C ILE A 160 -0.29 22.73 27.91
N LEU A 161 -0.21 21.82 26.93
CA LEU A 161 -1.22 21.71 25.88
C LEU A 161 -2.55 21.13 26.38
N GLU A 162 -2.52 20.25 27.39
CA GLU A 162 -3.71 19.73 28.07
C GLU A 162 -4.41 20.82 28.89
N GLU A 163 -3.66 21.70 29.58
CA GLU A 163 -4.24 22.83 30.28
C GLU A 163 -4.98 23.78 29.33
N ASP A 164 -4.38 24.08 28.18
CA ASP A 164 -5.01 24.86 27.13
C ASP A 164 -6.29 24.20 26.60
N PHE A 165 -6.28 22.88 26.44
CA PHE A 165 -7.46 22.10 26.07
C PHE A 165 -8.55 22.24 27.14
N VAL A 166 -8.21 22.06 28.41
CA VAL A 166 -9.15 22.15 29.53
C VAL A 166 -9.74 23.55 29.63
N VAL A 167 -8.93 24.60 29.51
CA VAL A 167 -9.38 26.00 29.52
C VAL A 167 -10.38 26.24 28.38
N ALA A 168 -10.03 25.84 27.16
CA ALA A 168 -10.86 26.08 25.98
C ALA A 168 -12.22 25.34 26.03
N VAL A 169 -12.33 24.29 26.84
CA VAL A 169 -13.51 23.42 26.94
C VAL A 169 -14.22 23.55 28.29
N SER A 170 -13.64 24.31 29.23
CA SER A 170 -14.04 24.39 30.65
C SER A 170 -15.48 24.85 30.87
N VAL A 171 -15.99 25.72 30.00
CA VAL A 171 -17.26 26.41 30.26
C VAL A 171 -18.48 25.66 29.69
N ASP A 172 -18.41 25.14 28.47
CA ASP A 172 -19.56 24.46 27.83
C ASP A 172 -19.31 23.00 27.44
N LYS A 173 -18.12 22.48 27.80
CA LYS A 173 -17.67 21.14 27.43
C LYS A 173 -17.76 20.86 25.94
N LYS A 174 -17.59 21.89 25.08
CA LYS A 174 -17.68 21.72 23.63
C LYS A 174 -16.36 21.98 22.93
N LEU A 175 -15.99 21.06 22.04
CA LEU A 175 -14.81 21.20 21.19
C LEU A 175 -15.19 21.91 19.90
N TYR A 176 -14.79 23.18 19.78
CA TYR A 176 -15.03 23.98 18.59
C TYR A 176 -13.89 23.80 17.56
N PRO A 177 -14.15 23.96 16.25
CA PRO A 177 -13.10 23.93 15.24
C PRO A 177 -11.96 24.94 15.48
N SER A 178 -12.26 26.10 16.06
CA SER A 178 -11.26 27.10 16.46
C SER A 178 -10.37 26.59 17.61
N THR A 179 -10.97 25.92 18.61
CA THR A 179 -10.24 25.27 19.70
C THR A 179 -9.27 24.21 19.17
N ILE A 180 -9.72 23.37 18.23
CA ILE A 180 -8.86 22.36 17.61
C ILE A 180 -7.68 23.04 16.91
N ARG A 181 -7.91 24.08 16.10
CA ARG A 181 -6.82 24.78 15.41
C ARG A 181 -5.83 25.44 16.35
N PHE A 182 -6.32 26.07 17.41
CA PHE A 182 -5.49 26.66 18.45
C PHE A 182 -4.55 25.60 19.05
N LEU A 183 -5.08 24.44 19.43
CA LEU A 183 -4.30 23.32 19.97
C LEU A 183 -3.29 22.77 18.94
N TYR A 184 -3.66 22.74 17.66
CA TYR A 184 -2.73 22.37 16.58
C TYR A 184 -1.59 23.38 16.39
N LYS A 185 -1.89 24.69 16.42
CA LYS A 185 -0.88 25.75 16.29
C LYS A 185 0.07 25.72 17.49
N LYS A 186 -0.47 25.62 18.70
CA LYS A 186 0.30 25.60 19.95
C LYS A 186 1.09 24.30 20.11
N GLY A 187 0.48 23.14 19.86
CA GLY A 187 1.17 21.85 19.88
C GLY A 187 2.35 21.80 18.91
N LYS A 188 2.21 22.38 17.72
CA LYS A 188 3.32 22.48 16.75
C LYS A 188 4.45 23.37 17.26
N SER A 189 4.15 24.49 17.93
CA SER A 189 5.18 25.33 18.57
C SER A 189 5.90 24.65 19.74
N LEU A 190 5.22 23.71 20.40
CA LEU A 190 5.76 22.89 21.48
C LEU A 190 6.52 21.64 20.97
N GLY A 191 6.64 21.46 19.65
CA GLY A 191 7.42 20.39 19.02
C GLY A 191 6.63 19.13 18.67
N PHE A 192 5.31 19.10 18.88
CA PHE A 192 4.48 17.96 18.49
C PHE A 192 4.22 17.94 16.97
N ASN A 193 4.09 16.74 16.42
CA ASN A 193 3.61 16.55 15.05
C ASN A 193 2.07 16.52 15.00
N ALA A 194 1.51 16.76 13.82
CA ALA A 194 0.05 16.88 13.62
C ALA A 194 -0.75 15.62 13.97
N LEU A 195 -0.14 14.42 13.90
CA LEU A 195 -0.79 13.16 14.24
C LEU A 195 -0.87 13.01 15.77
N THR A 196 0.23 13.27 16.47
CA THR A 196 0.30 13.23 17.93
C THR A 196 -0.67 14.24 18.55
N ILE A 197 -0.79 15.45 17.99
CA ILE A 197 -1.77 16.43 18.46
C ILE A 197 -3.20 15.91 18.27
N ALA A 198 -3.50 15.23 17.14
CA ALA A 198 -4.82 14.64 16.90
C ALA A 198 -5.17 13.60 17.97
N GLU A 199 -4.22 12.70 18.25
CA GLU A 199 -4.38 11.62 19.22
C GLU A 199 -4.58 12.16 20.63
N LEU A 200 -3.80 13.16 21.05
CA LEU A 200 -3.95 13.83 22.34
C LEU A 200 -5.32 14.53 22.48
N VAL A 201 -5.75 15.27 21.44
CA VAL A 201 -7.05 15.96 21.45
C VAL A 201 -8.23 14.97 21.53
N ASP A 202 -8.15 13.85 20.83
CA ASP A 202 -9.16 12.78 20.91
C ASP A 202 -9.18 12.12 22.30
N GLU A 203 -8.01 11.85 22.86
CA GLU A 203 -7.87 11.30 24.22
C GLU A 203 -8.44 12.25 25.28
N TRP A 204 -8.09 13.53 25.23
CA TRP A 204 -8.57 14.53 26.18
C TRP A 204 -10.07 14.81 26.02
N ALA A 205 -10.60 14.77 24.80
CA ALA A 205 -12.05 14.87 24.57
C ALA A 205 -12.82 13.75 25.28
N ILE A 206 -12.29 12.53 25.26
CA ILE A 206 -12.85 11.39 26.01
C ILE A 206 -12.68 11.62 27.52
N LYS A 207 -11.47 11.97 27.96
CA LYS A 207 -11.11 12.17 29.38
C LYS A 207 -11.97 13.24 30.06
N HIS A 208 -12.16 14.38 29.41
CA HIS A 208 -12.88 15.53 29.97
C HIS A 208 -14.36 15.59 29.58
N LYS A 209 -14.87 14.58 28.86
CA LYS A 209 -16.25 14.50 28.37
C LYS A 209 -16.63 15.71 27.52
N ALA A 210 -15.75 16.10 26.60
CA ALA A 210 -15.98 17.18 25.65
C ALA A 210 -16.84 16.69 24.48
N GLU A 211 -17.96 17.35 24.21
CA GLU A 211 -18.77 17.12 23.02
C GLU A 211 -18.17 17.88 21.82
N VAL A 212 -17.78 17.17 20.75
CA VAL A 212 -17.27 17.83 19.54
C VAL A 212 -18.42 18.58 18.85
N LYS A 213 -18.45 19.90 18.99
CA LYS A 213 -19.45 20.76 18.35
C LYS A 213 -18.94 21.15 16.97
N ILE A 214 -19.12 20.25 16.01
CA ILE A 214 -19.17 20.65 14.62
C ILE A 214 -20.42 21.52 14.49
N VAL A 215 -20.25 22.83 14.23
CA VAL A 215 -21.35 23.76 13.98
C VAL A 215 -22.30 23.11 12.98
N GLY A 216 -23.51 22.75 13.43
CA GLY A 216 -24.52 22.09 12.61
C GLY A 216 -25.08 20.74 13.09
N LYS A 217 -24.79 20.25 14.31
CA LYS A 217 -25.53 19.12 14.88
C LYS A 217 -25.75 19.23 16.38
N GLU A 218 -26.94 19.65 16.78
CA GLU A 218 -27.56 19.13 18.00
C GLU A 218 -29.05 18.90 17.76
N LYS A 219 -29.47 17.67 18.05
CA LYS A 219 -30.85 17.22 18.28
C LYS A 219 -31.87 17.41 17.14
N ALA A 220 -31.55 16.85 15.98
CA ALA A 220 -32.53 16.15 15.16
C ALA A 220 -31.89 14.84 14.73
N GLY A 221 -32.63 13.72 14.75
CA GLY A 221 -32.11 12.41 14.33
C GLY A 221 -31.32 12.54 13.02
N LYS A 222 -30.02 12.21 13.11
CA LYS A 222 -29.05 12.03 12.03
C LYS A 222 -29.56 12.45 10.62
N PRO A 223 -29.36 13.71 10.18
CA PRO A 223 -29.80 14.16 8.85
C PRO A 223 -29.04 13.50 7.68
N SER A 224 -27.97 12.73 7.94
CA SER A 224 -27.26 11.98 6.90
C SER A 224 -27.98 10.70 6.44
N ASP A 225 -29.05 10.30 7.14
CA ASP A 225 -29.85 9.12 6.78
C ASP A 225 -31.22 9.45 6.21
N LYS A 226 -31.70 10.71 6.32
CA LYS A 226 -32.99 11.12 5.73
C LYS A 226 -32.89 11.34 4.22
N THR A 227 -33.82 10.75 3.48
CA THR A 227 -33.90 10.94 2.02
C THR A 227 -34.52 12.30 1.67
N HIS A 228 -34.30 12.84 0.46
CA HIS A 228 -34.95 14.09 0.02
C HIS A 228 -36.48 13.99 0.05
N TYR A 229 -37.03 12.78 -0.08
CA TYR A 229 -38.47 12.52 0.07
C TYR A 229 -38.91 12.69 1.53
N GLU A 230 -38.14 12.17 2.49
CA GLU A 230 -38.40 12.35 3.93
C GLU A 230 -38.20 13.80 4.38
N VAL A 231 -37.27 14.53 3.77
CA VAL A 231 -37.07 15.97 4.03
C VAL A 231 -38.27 16.79 3.57
N LEU A 232 -38.92 16.42 2.47
CA LEU A 232 -40.16 17.05 1.99
C LEU A 232 -41.43 16.43 2.60
N GLY A 233 -41.33 15.42 3.46
CA GLY A 233 -42.49 14.75 4.07
C GLY A 233 -43.37 13.97 3.07
N ILE A 234 -42.83 13.58 1.91
CA ILE A 234 -43.58 12.94 0.82
C ILE A 234 -43.12 11.50 0.55
N SER A 235 -43.99 10.71 -0.08
CA SER A 235 -43.62 9.37 -0.57
C SER A 235 -42.59 9.44 -1.70
N ARG A 236 -41.77 8.39 -1.84
CA ARG A 236 -40.85 8.23 -2.96
C ARG A 236 -41.57 8.16 -4.32
N ASP A 237 -42.79 7.63 -4.31
CA ASP A 237 -43.64 7.50 -5.49
C ASP A 237 -44.47 8.78 -5.77
N ALA A 238 -44.20 9.87 -5.04
CA ALA A 238 -44.87 11.14 -5.26
C ALA A 238 -44.62 11.68 -6.67
N ASP A 239 -45.71 12.12 -7.31
CA ASP A 239 -45.71 12.87 -8.56
C ASP A 239 -45.10 14.26 -8.37
N HIS A 240 -44.81 14.92 -9.49
CA HIS A 240 -44.18 16.24 -9.47
C HIS A 240 -45.06 17.31 -8.79
N GLU A 241 -46.38 17.18 -8.86
CA GLU A 241 -47.33 18.12 -8.25
C GLU A 241 -47.28 18.06 -6.73
N LYS A 242 -47.22 16.87 -6.14
CA LYS A 242 -47.04 16.67 -4.69
C LYS A 242 -45.69 17.16 -4.20
N ILE A 243 -44.62 16.93 -4.97
CA ILE A 243 -43.28 17.45 -4.65
C ILE A 243 -43.31 19.00 -4.62
N LYS A 244 -44.00 19.62 -5.58
CA LYS A 244 -44.15 21.08 -5.66
C LYS A 244 -45.03 21.64 -4.55
N GLY A 245 -46.12 20.95 -4.21
CA GLY A 245 -47.02 21.30 -3.11
C GLY A 245 -46.32 21.34 -1.76
N ALA A 246 -45.58 20.27 -1.43
CA ALA A 246 -44.84 20.16 -0.17
C ALA A 246 -43.76 21.26 -0.04
N TYR A 247 -43.02 21.55 -1.11
CA TYR A 247 -42.07 22.67 -1.12
C TYR A 247 -42.78 24.02 -0.92
N GLY A 248 -43.95 24.21 -1.54
CA GLY A 248 -44.73 25.45 -1.43
C GLY A 248 -45.33 25.68 -0.04
N GLU A 249 -45.62 24.62 0.71
CA GLU A 249 -46.04 24.67 2.13
C GLU A 249 -44.90 25.13 3.02
N GLU A 250 -43.75 24.46 2.96
CA GLU A 250 -42.56 24.81 3.73
C GLU A 250 -42.02 26.21 3.38
N PHE A 251 -42.09 26.61 2.10
CA PHE A 251 -41.69 27.96 1.69
C PHE A 251 -42.64 29.03 2.25
N ARG A 252 -43.94 28.75 2.36
CA ARG A 252 -44.89 29.67 3.02
C ARG A 252 -44.56 29.81 4.51
N GLU A 253 -44.21 28.73 5.20
CA GLU A 253 -43.79 28.80 6.60
C GLU A 253 -42.49 29.61 6.77
N TYR A 254 -41.51 29.42 5.88
CA TYR A 254 -40.30 30.23 5.84
C TYR A 254 -40.59 31.73 5.65
N ILE A 255 -41.50 32.09 4.74
CA ILE A 255 -41.87 33.49 4.47
C ILE A 255 -42.65 34.11 5.64
N HIS A 256 -43.47 33.36 6.36
CA HIS A 256 -44.25 33.88 7.49
C HIS A 256 -43.52 33.81 8.85
N SER A 257 -42.34 33.17 8.94
CA SER A 257 -41.54 33.15 10.17
C SER A 257 -41.02 34.54 10.56
N ARG A 258 -41.17 34.88 11.85
CA ARG A 258 -40.63 36.10 12.47
C ARG A 258 -39.11 36.02 12.66
N ASP A 259 -38.58 34.82 12.90
CA ASP A 259 -37.13 34.56 12.95
C ASP A 259 -36.66 33.99 11.61
N LYS A 260 -36.02 34.85 10.81
CA LYS A 260 -35.50 34.49 9.48
C LYS A 260 -34.19 33.72 9.55
N ALA A 261 -33.42 33.85 10.62
CA ALA A 261 -32.16 33.12 10.78
C ALA A 261 -32.43 31.64 11.05
N GLU A 262 -33.34 31.35 12.00
CA GLU A 262 -33.73 29.98 12.30
C GLU A 262 -34.51 29.33 11.15
N ALA A 263 -35.45 30.06 10.55
CA ALA A 263 -36.22 29.56 9.42
C ALA A 263 -35.35 29.27 8.19
N SER A 264 -34.30 30.06 7.94
CA SER A 264 -33.35 29.81 6.85
C SER A 264 -32.59 28.50 7.05
N VAL A 265 -32.19 28.19 8.28
CA VAL A 265 -31.50 26.95 8.63
C VAL A 265 -32.42 25.73 8.44
N ARG A 266 -33.69 25.84 8.85
CA ARG A 266 -34.70 24.77 8.65
C ARG A 266 -35.08 24.59 7.17
N PHE A 267 -35.11 25.67 6.41
CA PHE A 267 -35.52 25.67 5.00
C PHE A 267 -34.40 25.26 4.03
N ALA A 268 -33.13 25.39 4.41
CA ALA A 268 -31.99 25.00 3.58
C ALA A 268 -32.07 23.54 3.04
N PRO A 269 -32.30 22.50 3.87
CA PRO A 269 -32.43 21.13 3.37
C PRO A 269 -33.68 20.90 2.52
N VAL A 270 -34.79 21.60 2.80
CA VAL A 270 -36.03 21.57 2.01
C VAL A 270 -35.78 22.10 0.59
N LYS A 271 -35.04 23.21 0.49
CA LYS A 271 -34.64 23.80 -0.78
C LYS A 271 -33.73 22.86 -1.58
N GLU A 272 -32.77 22.23 -0.92
CA GLU A 272 -31.88 21.25 -1.56
C GLU A 272 -32.66 20.02 -2.08
N ALA A 273 -33.61 19.51 -1.28
CA ALA A 273 -34.48 18.41 -1.68
C ALA A 273 -35.33 18.77 -2.90
N TRP A 274 -35.91 19.97 -2.93
CA TRP A 274 -36.66 20.48 -4.08
C TRP A 274 -35.78 20.62 -5.33
N GLU A 275 -34.58 21.20 -5.22
CA GLU A 275 -33.66 21.35 -6.36
C GLU A 275 -33.24 20.01 -6.95
N CYS A 276 -33.15 18.96 -6.13
CA CYS A 276 -32.84 17.60 -6.56
C CYS A 276 -34.05 16.87 -7.18
N LEU A 277 -35.24 17.00 -6.57
CA LEU A 277 -36.44 16.25 -6.96
C LEU A 277 -37.32 16.92 -8.03
N ARG A 278 -37.19 18.25 -8.24
CA ARG A 278 -37.98 18.97 -9.25
C ARG A 278 -37.59 18.63 -10.68
N ASP A 279 -36.34 18.25 -10.91
CA ASP A 279 -35.80 17.92 -12.22
C ASP A 279 -35.86 16.40 -12.44
N PRO A 280 -36.58 15.90 -13.46
CA PRO A 280 -36.70 14.46 -13.73
C PRO A 280 -35.36 13.73 -13.86
N GLU A 281 -34.35 14.36 -14.45
CA GLU A 281 -33.03 13.74 -14.63
C GLU A 281 -32.26 13.65 -13.31
N ARG A 282 -32.31 14.72 -12.50
CA ARG A 282 -31.69 14.76 -11.17
C ARG A 282 -32.38 13.78 -10.22
N LYS A 283 -33.72 13.72 -10.22
CA LYS A 283 -34.52 12.74 -9.47
C LYS A 283 -34.12 11.30 -9.83
N LYS A 284 -34.04 10.98 -11.13
CA LYS A 284 -33.63 9.65 -11.61
C LYS A 284 -32.21 9.27 -11.17
N LYS A 285 -31.27 10.23 -11.21
CA LYS A 285 -29.89 10.02 -10.75
C LYS A 285 -29.84 9.79 -9.24
N TYR A 286 -30.58 10.57 -8.48
CA TYR A 286 -30.73 10.43 -7.03
C TYR A 286 -31.35 9.08 -6.63
N ASP A 287 -32.41 8.66 -7.30
CA ASP A 287 -33.05 7.36 -7.08
C ASP A 287 -32.11 6.17 -7.34
N LYS A 288 -31.27 6.29 -8.37
CA LYS A 288 -30.22 5.31 -8.67
C LYS A 288 -29.14 5.28 -7.57
N GLN A 289 -28.76 6.42 -7.01
CA GLN A 289 -27.82 6.50 -5.89
C GLN A 289 -28.42 5.88 -4.61
N LEU A 290 -29.68 6.17 -4.30
CA LEU A 290 -30.38 5.56 -3.16
C LEU A 290 -30.46 4.03 -3.29
N LYS A 291 -30.73 3.51 -4.50
CA LYS A 291 -30.71 2.06 -4.76
C LYS A 291 -29.34 1.45 -4.47
N LYS A 292 -28.26 2.08 -4.96
CA LYS A 292 -26.87 1.66 -4.67
C LYS A 292 -26.52 1.74 -3.18
N LYS A 293 -26.94 2.81 -2.47
CA LYS A 293 -26.71 2.97 -1.02
C LYS A 293 -27.45 1.87 -0.26
N LYS A 294 -28.69 1.53 -0.65
CA LYS A 294 -29.47 0.45 -0.04
C LYS A 294 -28.82 -0.92 -0.29
N GLU A 295 -28.39 -1.19 -1.52
CA GLU A 295 -27.62 -2.40 -1.86
C GLU A 295 -26.35 -2.48 -1.01
N ALA A 296 -25.51 -1.43 -0.97
CA ALA A 296 -24.30 -1.37 -0.15
C ALA A 296 -24.57 -1.54 1.37
N THR A 297 -25.68 -0.98 1.87
CA THR A 297 -26.07 -1.10 3.28
C THR A 297 -26.54 -2.52 3.61
N VAL A 298 -27.25 -3.18 2.69
CA VAL A 298 -27.60 -4.60 2.79
C VAL A 298 -26.34 -5.47 2.75
N PHE A 299 -25.35 -5.11 1.92
CA PHE A 299 -24.04 -5.75 1.90
C PHE A 299 -23.25 -5.56 3.20
N LEU A 300 -23.50 -4.54 4.03
CA LEU A 300 -22.85 -4.36 5.33
C LEU A 300 -23.61 -5.03 6.50
N LYS A 301 -24.92 -5.26 6.37
CA LYS A 301 -25.78 -5.88 7.40
C LYS A 301 -25.92 -7.42 7.31
N GLY A 302 -25.12 -8.10 6.49
CA GLY A 302 -25.18 -9.56 6.34
C GLY A 302 -24.16 -10.35 7.16
N ASN A 303 -24.27 -11.68 7.11
CA ASN A 303 -23.24 -12.56 7.64
C ASN A 303 -22.22 -12.91 6.54
N PRO A 304 -20.92 -12.67 6.75
CA PRO A 304 -19.91 -12.93 5.73
C PRO A 304 -19.87 -14.43 5.42
N LYS A 305 -19.86 -14.75 4.13
CA LYS A 305 -19.82 -16.12 3.63
C LYS A 305 -18.64 -16.25 2.68
N ILE A 306 -17.66 -17.04 3.08
CA ILE A 306 -16.49 -17.35 2.26
C ILE A 306 -16.95 -18.25 1.11
N GLU A 307 -16.78 -17.79 -0.12
CA GLU A 307 -17.00 -18.57 -1.33
C GLU A 307 -15.70 -18.68 -2.12
N ILE A 308 -15.36 -19.90 -2.52
CA ILE A 308 -14.08 -20.22 -3.16
C ILE A 308 -14.37 -20.70 -4.58
N VAL A 309 -13.97 -19.90 -5.57
CA VAL A 309 -14.23 -20.18 -6.98
C VAL A 309 -12.95 -20.25 -7.79
N ASN A 310 -12.96 -21.04 -8.86
CA ASN A 310 -11.87 -21.04 -9.85
C ASN A 310 -11.99 -19.87 -10.83
N GLY A 311 -11.02 -19.77 -11.75
CA GLY A 311 -11.06 -18.85 -12.90
C GLY A 311 -12.35 -18.94 -13.73
N ASP A 312 -12.97 -20.13 -13.79
CA ASP A 312 -14.23 -20.36 -14.53
C ASP A 312 -15.50 -20.10 -13.70
N GLY A 313 -15.36 -19.56 -12.48
CA GLY A 313 -16.48 -19.21 -11.60
C GLY A 313 -17.16 -20.37 -10.86
N ARG A 314 -16.77 -21.62 -11.12
CA ARG A 314 -17.27 -22.80 -10.39
C ARG A 314 -16.58 -22.99 -9.05
N GLU A 315 -17.33 -23.45 -8.04
CA GLU A 315 -16.79 -23.80 -6.73
C GLU A 315 -15.83 -24.99 -6.85
N LYS A 316 -14.63 -24.87 -6.27
CA LYS A 316 -13.66 -25.97 -6.20
C LYS A 316 -12.83 -25.86 -4.95
N LYS A 317 -12.98 -26.87 -4.08
CA LYS A 317 -12.27 -26.98 -2.81
C LYS A 317 -11.16 -28.03 -2.84
N GLU A 318 -10.93 -28.70 -3.97
CA GLU A 318 -9.89 -29.71 -4.11
C GLU A 318 -8.95 -29.42 -5.28
N PHE A 319 -7.64 -29.41 -5.01
CA PHE A 319 -6.59 -29.25 -6.00
C PHE A 319 -5.66 -30.45 -6.00
N GLU A 320 -5.46 -31.06 -7.17
CA GLU A 320 -4.60 -32.23 -7.33
C GLU A 320 -3.44 -31.92 -8.29
N PHE A 321 -2.22 -32.18 -7.83
CA PHE A 321 -1.00 -31.99 -8.59
C PHE A 321 -0.34 -33.35 -8.86
N LYS A 322 -0.40 -33.80 -10.12
CA LYS A 322 0.16 -35.09 -10.55
C LYS A 322 1.53 -34.91 -11.18
N ASN A 323 2.45 -35.83 -10.90
CA ASN A 323 3.78 -35.88 -11.50
C ASN A 323 4.60 -34.59 -11.28
N ILE A 324 4.52 -34.02 -10.07
CA ILE A 324 5.33 -32.85 -9.76
C ILE A 324 6.82 -33.23 -9.73
N ARG A 325 7.68 -32.37 -10.26
CA ARG A 325 9.13 -32.57 -10.16
C ARG A 325 9.57 -32.19 -8.75
N LEU A 326 10.51 -32.95 -8.19
CA LEU A 326 10.93 -32.78 -6.80
C LEU A 326 11.44 -31.36 -6.47
N TRP A 327 12.08 -30.72 -7.45
CA TRP A 327 12.63 -29.35 -7.37
C TRP A 327 11.69 -28.27 -7.93
N ALA A 328 10.58 -28.64 -8.56
CA ALA A 328 9.63 -27.66 -9.05
C ALA A 328 8.74 -27.16 -7.90
N ALA A 329 8.32 -25.90 -8.00
CA ALA A 329 7.34 -25.31 -7.11
C ALA A 329 6.06 -25.01 -7.91
N PRO A 330 5.28 -26.03 -8.31
CA PRO A 330 4.05 -25.79 -9.06
C PRO A 330 3.06 -25.02 -8.20
N SER A 331 2.29 -24.14 -8.84
CA SER A 331 1.30 -23.31 -8.19
C SER A 331 -0.03 -23.27 -8.94
N VAL A 332 -1.10 -22.99 -8.21
CA VAL A 332 -2.45 -22.79 -8.75
C VAL A 332 -3.13 -21.67 -7.98
N SER A 333 -3.87 -20.81 -8.68
CA SER A 333 -4.64 -19.73 -8.04
C SER A 333 -6.12 -20.04 -7.99
N PHE A 334 -6.78 -19.59 -6.93
CA PHE A 334 -8.23 -19.57 -6.77
C PHE A 334 -8.68 -18.17 -6.32
N ILE A 335 -9.97 -17.90 -6.42
CA ILE A 335 -10.56 -16.60 -6.08
C ILE A 335 -11.44 -16.79 -4.84
N VAL A 336 -11.22 -15.95 -3.84
CA VAL A 336 -12.07 -15.84 -2.66
C VAL A 336 -13.04 -14.68 -2.85
N LYS A 337 -14.32 -14.96 -2.63
CA LYS A 337 -15.42 -13.99 -2.67
C LYS A 337 -16.14 -13.98 -1.32
N ASN A 338 -16.77 -12.84 -1.02
CA ASN A 338 -17.80 -12.78 0.00
C ASN A 338 -19.15 -12.97 -0.70
N GLY A 339 -19.70 -14.19 -0.62
CA GLY A 339 -21.04 -14.49 -1.14
C GLY A 339 -22.17 -14.14 -0.16
N GLY A 340 -21.82 -13.58 0.99
CA GLY A 340 -22.76 -13.07 1.99
C GLY A 340 -22.74 -11.54 2.05
N GLY A 341 -23.24 -10.99 3.15
CA GLY A 341 -23.01 -9.58 3.51
C GLY A 341 -22.07 -9.47 4.70
N GLY A 342 -21.92 -8.28 5.29
CA GLY A 342 -20.95 -8.02 6.36
C GLY A 342 -19.51 -7.95 5.86
N ILE A 343 -18.61 -7.62 6.80
CA ILE A 343 -17.17 -7.48 6.53
C ILE A 343 -16.53 -8.87 6.63
N LEU A 344 -15.88 -9.30 5.55
CA LEU A 344 -15.07 -10.52 5.53
C LEU A 344 -13.61 -10.16 5.80
N ASP A 345 -13.15 -10.49 7.01
CA ASP A 345 -11.73 -10.45 7.39
C ASP A 345 -11.35 -11.83 7.94
N ALA A 346 -10.68 -12.64 7.12
CA ALA A 346 -10.38 -14.03 7.44
C ALA A 346 -8.88 -14.30 7.41
N SER A 347 -8.39 -15.11 8.35
CA SER A 347 -7.00 -15.54 8.38
C SER A 347 -6.80 -16.80 7.53
N VAL A 348 -5.68 -16.88 6.82
CA VAL A 348 -5.32 -17.99 5.94
C VAL A 348 -4.15 -18.74 6.56
N ARG A 349 -4.32 -20.05 6.78
CA ARG A 349 -3.30 -20.92 7.37
C ARG A 349 -3.09 -22.17 6.51
N THR A 350 -1.86 -22.68 6.47
CA THR A 350 -1.56 -23.94 5.79
C THR A 350 -1.29 -25.05 6.81
N SER A 351 -1.74 -26.26 6.49
CA SER A 351 -1.58 -27.43 7.37
C SER A 351 -0.17 -28.01 7.43
N HIS A 352 0.68 -27.76 6.43
CA HIS A 352 1.97 -28.43 6.30
C HIS A 352 3.07 -27.51 5.72
N PRO A 353 4.35 -27.71 6.08
CA PRO A 353 5.47 -26.88 5.59
C PRO A 353 5.70 -26.95 4.07
N TRP A 354 5.32 -28.06 3.42
CA TRP A 354 5.42 -28.20 1.97
C TRP A 354 4.34 -27.41 1.22
N LEU A 355 3.37 -26.84 1.91
CA LEU A 355 2.26 -26.08 1.34
C LEU A 355 2.35 -24.62 1.76
N SER A 356 2.45 -23.72 0.79
CA SER A 356 2.51 -22.27 1.04
C SER A 356 1.46 -21.52 0.22
N VAL A 357 1.02 -20.39 0.75
CA VAL A 357 0.12 -19.43 0.11
C VAL A 357 0.80 -18.07 0.01
N ASP A 358 0.39 -17.25 -0.96
CA ASP A 358 0.88 -15.88 -1.17
C ASP A 358 0.17 -14.83 -0.29
N ALA A 359 -0.91 -15.20 0.39
CA ALA A 359 -1.66 -14.34 1.29
C ALA A 359 -1.87 -15.02 2.64
N ASP A 360 -1.64 -14.26 3.71
CA ASP A 360 -1.88 -14.62 5.11
C ASP A 360 -3.28 -14.22 5.60
N ARG A 361 -3.90 -13.22 4.96
CA ARG A 361 -5.26 -12.75 5.26
C ARG A 361 -6.07 -12.44 4.00
N VAL A 362 -7.39 -12.59 4.14
CA VAL A 362 -8.41 -12.17 3.17
C VAL A 362 -9.02 -10.86 3.66
N HIS A 363 -8.79 -9.77 2.94
CA HIS A 363 -9.29 -8.45 3.32
C HIS A 363 -10.52 -8.05 2.51
N GLN A 364 -11.56 -7.52 3.17
CA GLN A 364 -12.78 -7.04 2.53
C GLN A 364 -12.52 -6.05 1.37
N SER A 365 -11.54 -5.15 1.52
CA SER A 365 -11.18 -4.16 0.50
C SER A 365 -10.56 -4.75 -0.77
N ARG A 366 -10.08 -5.99 -0.72
CA ARG A 366 -9.41 -6.69 -1.82
C ARG A 366 -10.29 -7.76 -2.46
N LEU A 367 -11.57 -7.85 -2.08
CA LEU A 367 -12.50 -8.80 -2.64
C LEU A 367 -12.99 -8.35 -4.03
N PRO A 368 -13.12 -9.27 -5.01
CA PRO A 368 -12.71 -10.68 -4.97
C PRO A 368 -11.17 -10.84 -4.97
N GLN A 369 -10.63 -11.59 -4.00
CA GLN A 369 -9.18 -11.70 -3.80
C GLN A 369 -8.65 -12.98 -4.42
N LYS A 370 -7.62 -12.87 -5.28
CA LYS A 370 -6.92 -14.02 -5.86
C LYS A 370 -5.84 -14.51 -4.90
N ILE A 371 -5.85 -15.80 -4.57
CA ILE A 371 -4.86 -16.46 -3.71
C ILE A 371 -4.21 -17.59 -4.47
N THR A 372 -2.89 -17.72 -4.36
CA THR A 372 -2.07 -18.70 -5.05
C THR A 372 -1.48 -19.71 -4.07
N ILE A 373 -1.80 -20.98 -4.28
CA ILE A 373 -1.22 -22.11 -3.56
C ILE A 373 0.03 -22.56 -4.29
N THR A 374 1.12 -22.75 -3.56
CA THR A 374 2.39 -23.30 -4.07
C THR A 374 2.79 -24.54 -3.29
N ILE A 375 3.17 -25.60 -4.01
CA ILE A 375 3.65 -26.85 -3.41
C ILE A 375 5.17 -26.91 -3.51
N SER A 376 5.82 -27.23 -2.40
CA SER A 376 7.28 -27.34 -2.29
C SER A 376 7.65 -28.54 -1.42
N PRO A 377 7.71 -29.75 -1.99
CA PRO A 377 8.02 -30.97 -1.22
C PRO A 377 9.38 -30.89 -0.52
N LYS A 378 10.34 -30.13 -1.09
CA LYS A 378 11.66 -29.89 -0.50
C LYS A 378 11.62 -29.26 0.91
N LYS A 379 10.57 -28.51 1.24
CA LYS A 379 10.41 -27.87 2.55
C LYS A 379 10.05 -28.87 3.65
N ASP A 380 9.63 -30.08 3.29
CA ASP A 380 9.33 -31.16 4.24
C ASP A 380 10.28 -32.34 4.00
N LYS A 381 11.17 -32.60 4.96
CA LYS A 381 12.13 -33.71 4.92
C LYS A 381 11.45 -35.06 4.68
N LYS A 382 10.21 -35.25 5.19
CA LYS A 382 9.44 -36.50 5.01
C LYS A 382 8.76 -36.61 3.64
N LYS A 383 8.82 -35.58 2.80
CA LYS A 383 8.21 -35.55 1.46
C LYS A 383 9.21 -35.29 0.35
N ASN A 384 10.46 -35.00 0.68
CA ASN A 384 11.53 -34.71 -0.28
C ASN A 384 12.14 -35.98 -0.93
N TYR A 385 11.31 -36.82 -1.57
CA TYR A 385 11.76 -37.98 -2.36
C TYR A 385 10.80 -38.29 -3.51
N PHE A 386 11.27 -39.05 -4.52
CA PHE A 386 10.47 -39.42 -5.69
C PHE A 386 9.33 -40.40 -5.37
N GLY A 387 8.16 -40.19 -5.99
CA GLY A 387 6.94 -40.95 -5.69
C GLY A 387 6.29 -40.60 -4.35
N SER A 388 6.78 -39.58 -3.64
CA SER A 388 6.14 -39.13 -2.40
C SER A 388 4.76 -38.55 -2.69
N LYS A 389 3.83 -38.82 -1.77
CA LYS A 389 2.47 -38.30 -1.81
C LYS A 389 2.24 -37.40 -0.59
N GLY A 390 1.58 -36.27 -0.81
CA GLY A 390 1.14 -35.38 0.25
C GLY A 390 -0.34 -35.08 0.15
N ARG A 391 -0.96 -34.96 1.32
CA ARG A 391 -2.32 -34.46 1.49
C ARG A 391 -2.29 -33.41 2.57
N GLY A 392 -2.81 -32.24 2.29
CA GLY A 392 -2.89 -31.13 3.21
C GLY A 392 -4.07 -30.26 2.86
N PHE A 393 -4.30 -29.24 3.67
CA PHE A 393 -5.31 -28.23 3.42
C PHE A 393 -4.76 -26.82 3.68
N VAL A 394 -5.38 -25.86 3.00
CA VAL A 394 -5.36 -24.44 3.34
C VAL A 394 -6.67 -24.14 4.06
N GLU A 395 -6.60 -23.55 5.24
CA GLU A 395 -7.75 -23.18 6.05
C GLU A 395 -7.93 -21.65 6.01
N ILE A 396 -9.12 -21.21 5.62
CA ILE A 396 -9.54 -19.81 5.68
C ILE A 396 -10.52 -19.69 6.83
N SER A 397 -10.10 -19.06 7.92
CA SER A 397 -10.86 -18.97 9.16
C SER A 397 -11.34 -17.55 9.42
N LEU A 398 -12.63 -17.42 9.66
CA LEU A 398 -13.29 -16.19 10.06
C LEU A 398 -13.60 -16.27 11.56
N GLN A 399 -13.05 -15.34 12.34
CA GLN A 399 -13.33 -15.23 13.77
C GLN A 399 -14.43 -14.20 13.99
N LYS A 400 -15.55 -14.61 14.60
CA LYS A 400 -16.66 -13.71 14.95
C LYS A 400 -17.02 -13.92 16.43
N GLY A 401 -16.45 -13.10 17.31
CA GLY A 401 -16.54 -13.28 18.76
C GLY A 401 -15.91 -14.62 19.18
N SER A 402 -16.67 -15.47 19.88
CA SER A 402 -16.24 -16.81 20.34
C SER A 402 -16.39 -17.92 19.28
N ARG A 403 -17.08 -17.66 18.16
CA ARG A 403 -17.30 -18.66 17.10
C ARG A 403 -16.30 -18.46 15.96
N THR A 404 -15.61 -19.55 15.60
CA THR A 404 -14.71 -19.60 14.43
C THR A 404 -15.38 -20.41 13.33
N LYS A 405 -15.59 -19.81 12.16
CA LYS A 405 -16.05 -20.52 10.96
C LYS A 405 -14.87 -20.69 10.01
N ALA A 406 -14.53 -21.94 9.67
CA ALA A 406 -13.39 -22.24 8.83
C ALA A 406 -13.82 -22.98 7.56
N GLU A 407 -13.33 -22.53 6.40
CA GLU A 407 -13.43 -23.23 5.13
C GLU A 407 -12.07 -23.85 4.79
N ARG A 408 -12.07 -25.11 4.34
CA ARG A 408 -10.85 -25.86 4.02
C ARG A 408 -10.77 -26.15 2.53
N ILE A 409 -9.61 -25.88 1.96
CA ILE A 409 -9.24 -26.22 0.59
C ILE A 409 -8.24 -27.36 0.66
N TYR A 410 -8.60 -28.53 0.14
CA TYR A 410 -7.76 -29.71 0.14
C TYR A 410 -6.79 -29.69 -1.04
N VAL A 411 -5.53 -29.98 -0.75
CA VAL A 411 -4.45 -30.02 -1.72
C VAL A 411 -3.78 -31.38 -1.65
N ARG A 412 -3.72 -32.07 -2.79
CA ARG A 412 -3.06 -33.35 -2.94
C ARG A 412 -1.95 -33.22 -3.97
N PHE A 413 -0.81 -33.84 -3.70
CA PHE A 413 0.26 -33.93 -4.69
C PHE A 413 0.86 -35.31 -4.75
N ASN A 414 1.41 -35.63 -5.92
CA ASN A 414 2.22 -36.81 -6.16
C ASN A 414 3.49 -36.41 -6.91
N VAL A 415 4.65 -36.64 -6.29
CA VAL A 415 5.95 -36.46 -6.94
C VAL A 415 6.13 -37.53 -7.99
N GLU A 416 6.71 -37.16 -9.13
CA GLU A 416 6.99 -38.08 -10.22
C GLU A 416 7.72 -39.36 -9.77
N LEU A 417 7.38 -40.48 -10.42
CA LEU A 417 7.97 -41.78 -10.10
C LEU A 417 9.44 -41.85 -10.53
N PRO A 418 10.28 -42.60 -9.80
CA PRO A 418 11.71 -42.76 -10.10
C PRO A 418 11.97 -43.22 -11.54
N GLN A 419 11.17 -44.14 -12.08
CA GLN A 419 11.35 -44.66 -13.44
C GLN A 419 11.16 -43.58 -14.52
N ARG A 420 10.19 -42.68 -14.32
CA ARG A 420 9.94 -41.54 -15.24
C ARG A 420 11.04 -40.49 -15.12
N ALA A 421 11.48 -40.21 -13.90
CA ALA A 421 12.61 -39.31 -13.64
C ALA A 421 13.91 -39.85 -14.26
N LEU A 422 14.19 -41.15 -14.10
CA LEU A 422 15.35 -41.84 -14.67
C LEU A 422 15.33 -41.83 -16.20
N ARG A 423 14.17 -42.12 -16.82
CA ARG A 423 14.04 -42.07 -18.29
C ARG A 423 14.35 -40.67 -18.83
N ARG A 424 13.82 -39.61 -18.20
CA ARG A 424 14.11 -38.22 -18.59
C ARG A 424 15.58 -37.88 -18.40
N PHE A 425 16.17 -38.31 -17.29
CA PHE A 425 17.58 -38.09 -17.00
C PHE A 425 18.48 -38.75 -18.05
N ARG A 426 18.19 -40.01 -18.40
CA ARG A 426 18.91 -40.73 -19.45
C ARG A 426 18.77 -40.10 -20.82
N LEU A 427 17.57 -39.62 -21.18
CA LEU A 427 17.32 -39.02 -22.50
C LEU A 427 17.81 -37.57 -22.62
N GLY A 428 17.94 -36.84 -21.50
CA GLY A 428 18.31 -35.42 -21.52
C GLY A 428 19.76 -35.15 -21.11
N THR A 429 20.23 -35.82 -20.06
CA THR A 429 21.49 -35.46 -19.38
C THR A 429 22.67 -36.28 -19.89
N ILE A 430 22.45 -37.55 -20.22
CA ILE A 430 23.52 -38.45 -20.69
C ILE A 430 24.05 -38.06 -22.07
N PRO A 431 23.21 -37.76 -23.09
CA PRO A 431 23.71 -37.26 -24.37
C PRO A 431 24.49 -35.95 -24.21
N ALA A 432 24.03 -35.04 -23.35
CA ALA A 432 24.74 -33.79 -23.09
C ALA A 432 26.11 -34.02 -22.44
N LEU A 433 26.20 -34.90 -21.43
CA LEU A 433 27.47 -35.27 -20.80
C LEU A 433 28.40 -36.01 -21.75
N ALA A 434 27.88 -36.86 -22.64
CA ALA A 434 28.66 -37.53 -23.66
C ALA A 434 29.21 -36.54 -24.70
N ILE A 435 28.43 -35.53 -25.10
CA ILE A 435 28.90 -34.45 -25.99
C ILE A 435 29.99 -33.64 -25.31
N ILE A 436 29.80 -33.24 -24.04
CA ILE A 436 30.79 -32.46 -23.28
C ILE A 436 32.07 -33.27 -23.06
N GLY A 437 31.96 -34.51 -22.58
CA GLY A 437 33.10 -35.40 -22.36
C GLY A 437 33.82 -35.75 -23.67
N GLY A 438 33.07 -35.93 -24.76
CA GLY A 438 33.62 -36.14 -26.09
C GLY A 438 34.35 -34.91 -26.63
N ALA A 439 33.82 -33.70 -26.42
CA ALA A 439 34.48 -32.45 -26.80
C ALA A 439 35.76 -32.19 -25.99
N ILE A 440 35.73 -32.44 -24.68
CA ILE A 440 36.91 -32.32 -23.80
C ILE A 440 37.96 -33.38 -24.18
N GLY A 441 37.55 -34.62 -24.45
CA GLY A 441 38.42 -35.70 -24.89
C GLY A 441 39.09 -35.40 -26.23
N LEU A 442 38.32 -34.98 -27.24
CA LEU A 442 38.83 -34.54 -28.54
C LEU A 442 39.78 -33.35 -28.43
N PHE A 443 39.43 -32.36 -27.60
CA PHE A 443 40.31 -31.21 -27.36
C PHE A 443 41.63 -31.66 -26.73
N GLY A 444 41.58 -32.51 -25.71
CA GLY A 444 42.75 -33.07 -25.06
C GLY A 444 43.63 -33.91 -25.99
N SER A 445 43.04 -34.77 -26.82
CA SER A 445 43.80 -35.68 -27.69
C SER A 445 44.34 -35.04 -28.96
N VAL A 446 43.63 -34.05 -29.53
CA VAL A 446 44.01 -33.43 -30.81
C VAL A 446 44.90 -32.21 -30.60
N TYR A 447 44.64 -31.38 -29.58
CA TYR A 447 45.32 -30.09 -29.44
C TYR A 447 46.55 -30.11 -28.52
N LEU A 448 46.59 -30.94 -27.47
CA LEU A 448 47.78 -30.97 -26.58
C LEU A 448 49.04 -31.52 -27.25
N PRO A 449 49.01 -32.61 -28.04
CA PRO A 449 50.21 -33.09 -28.72
C PRO A 449 50.72 -32.11 -29.80
N SER A 450 49.80 -31.36 -30.43
CA SER A 450 50.13 -30.38 -31.46
C SER A 450 50.72 -29.06 -30.94
N LEU A 451 50.68 -28.80 -29.62
CA LEU A 451 51.35 -27.63 -29.03
C LEU A 451 52.87 -27.83 -28.89
N GLN A 452 53.36 -29.07 -28.92
CA GLN A 452 54.80 -29.39 -28.91
C GLN A 452 55.40 -29.50 -30.32
N MET A 453 54.58 -29.72 -31.36
CA MET A 453 55.05 -29.74 -32.75
C MET A 453 54.69 -28.45 -33.51
N ILE A 454 55.68 -27.55 -33.50
CA ILE A 454 56.13 -26.73 -34.64
C ILE A 454 55.59 -25.30 -34.73
N GLY A 455 56.55 -24.39 -34.83
CA GLY A 455 56.35 -22.99 -35.16
C GLY A 455 55.86 -22.75 -36.59
N GLN A 456 55.32 -21.55 -36.76
CA GLN A 456 55.10 -20.79 -37.99
C GLN A 456 54.10 -21.28 -39.07
N ASN A 457 53.70 -22.54 -39.18
CA ASN A 457 52.80 -22.97 -40.29
C ASN A 457 51.34 -23.32 -39.93
N LEU A 458 50.75 -22.75 -38.86
CA LEU A 458 49.40 -23.15 -38.40
C LEU A 458 48.35 -22.04 -38.27
N VAL A 459 48.37 -21.02 -39.13
CA VAL A 459 47.27 -20.03 -39.17
C VAL A 459 45.99 -20.62 -39.81
N LEU A 460 46.11 -21.53 -40.78
CA LEU A 460 44.97 -22.08 -41.53
C LEU A 460 44.24 -23.26 -40.84
N LEU A 461 44.98 -24.16 -40.18
CA LEU A 461 44.39 -25.28 -39.41
C LEU A 461 43.82 -24.83 -38.06
N GLY A 462 44.40 -23.79 -37.45
CA GLY A 462 43.82 -23.07 -36.31
C GLY A 462 42.48 -22.41 -36.68
N PHE A 463 42.32 -21.93 -37.91
CA PHE A 463 41.07 -21.38 -38.41
C PHE A 463 39.99 -22.46 -38.60
N ALA A 464 40.32 -23.61 -39.19
CA ALA A 464 39.36 -24.72 -39.39
C ALA A 464 38.84 -25.32 -38.06
N GLY A 465 39.70 -25.41 -37.05
CA GLY A 465 39.30 -25.84 -35.71
C GLY A 465 38.42 -24.82 -34.99
N ARG A 466 38.78 -23.53 -35.09
CA ARG A 466 37.98 -22.43 -34.52
C ARG A 466 36.63 -22.29 -35.23
N THR A 467 36.54 -22.54 -36.54
CA THR A 467 35.27 -22.51 -37.27
C THR A 467 34.39 -23.72 -36.96
N LEU A 468 34.94 -24.90 -36.71
CA LEU A 468 34.17 -26.08 -36.27
C LEU A 468 33.62 -25.91 -34.84
N ILE A 469 34.42 -25.37 -33.91
CA ILE A 469 33.96 -25.05 -32.55
C ILE A 469 32.93 -23.91 -32.59
N ALA A 470 33.16 -22.89 -33.41
CA ALA A 470 32.20 -21.81 -33.62
C ALA A 470 30.91 -22.34 -34.25
N ALA A 471 30.96 -23.25 -35.24
CA ALA A 471 29.79 -23.85 -35.87
C ALA A 471 29.02 -24.77 -34.92
N GLY A 472 29.71 -25.56 -34.08
CA GLY A 472 29.09 -26.37 -33.03
C GLY A 472 28.43 -25.51 -31.95
N ALA A 473 29.09 -24.43 -31.51
CA ALA A 473 28.52 -23.45 -30.59
C ALA A 473 27.32 -22.73 -31.23
N LEU A 474 27.41 -22.33 -32.50
CA LEU A 474 26.33 -21.70 -33.27
C LEU A 474 25.14 -22.64 -33.42
N PHE A 475 25.36 -23.94 -33.68
CA PHE A 475 24.31 -24.95 -33.75
C PHE A 475 23.59 -25.13 -32.40
N VAL A 476 24.33 -25.16 -31.29
CA VAL A 476 23.77 -25.22 -29.93
C VAL A 476 23.01 -23.93 -29.58
N ILE A 477 23.51 -22.77 -29.99
CA ILE A 477 22.86 -21.47 -29.82
C ILE A 477 21.57 -21.42 -30.64
N ILE A 478 21.59 -21.82 -31.91
CA ILE A 478 20.41 -21.89 -32.79
C ILE A 478 19.37 -22.88 -32.23
N TYR A 479 19.80 -24.06 -31.76
CA TYR A 479 18.93 -25.05 -31.14
C TYR A 479 18.33 -24.55 -29.80
N ALA A 480 19.09 -23.78 -29.01
CA ALA A 480 18.61 -23.16 -27.77
C ALA A 480 17.67 -21.97 -28.02
N ILE A 481 17.95 -21.11 -29.02
CA ILE A 481 17.10 -19.99 -29.45
C ILE A 481 15.75 -20.51 -29.95
N LYS A 482 15.75 -21.59 -30.75
CA LYS A 482 14.53 -22.22 -31.27
C LYS A 482 13.62 -22.81 -30.17
N LYS A 483 14.11 -22.99 -28.94
CA LYS A 483 13.38 -23.66 -27.84
C LYS A 483 13.06 -22.77 -26.63
N ASN A 484 13.75 -21.65 -26.42
CA ASN A 484 13.35 -20.50 -25.57
C ASN A 484 14.51 -19.50 -25.40
N ILE A 485 14.27 -18.23 -25.74
CA ILE A 485 15.26 -17.13 -25.76
C ILE A 485 15.93 -16.88 -24.39
N LYS A 486 15.23 -17.10 -23.26
CA LYS A 486 15.78 -16.86 -21.91
C LYS A 486 16.86 -17.88 -21.47
N LYS A 487 16.99 -19.03 -22.13
CA LYS A 487 18.00 -20.04 -21.79
C LYS A 487 19.28 -19.93 -22.62
N GLY A 488 19.20 -19.37 -23.83
CA GLY A 488 20.37 -19.22 -24.71
C GLY A 488 21.42 -18.26 -24.16
N LEU A 489 21.01 -17.14 -23.56
CA LEU A 489 21.92 -16.18 -22.94
C LEU A 489 22.67 -16.77 -21.73
N GLY A 490 21.99 -17.61 -20.94
CA GLY A 490 22.58 -18.32 -19.82
C GLY A 490 23.62 -19.34 -20.26
N VAL A 491 23.40 -20.05 -21.37
CA VAL A 491 24.38 -21.00 -21.92
C VAL A 491 25.63 -20.26 -22.43
N LEU A 492 25.47 -19.13 -23.13
CA LEU A 492 26.58 -18.28 -23.59
C LEU A 492 27.46 -17.76 -22.43
N LEU A 493 26.82 -17.28 -21.35
CA LEU A 493 27.51 -16.83 -20.15
C LEU A 493 28.21 -18.00 -19.43
N TRP A 494 27.57 -19.17 -19.32
CA TRP A 494 28.19 -20.36 -18.72
C TRP A 494 29.35 -20.90 -19.56
N THR A 495 29.28 -20.84 -20.89
CA THR A 495 30.40 -21.23 -21.76
C THR A 495 31.59 -20.28 -21.62
N GLY A 496 31.35 -18.97 -21.46
CA GLY A 496 32.42 -18.01 -21.18
C GLY A 496 33.03 -18.18 -19.78
N ILE A 497 32.19 -18.41 -18.76
CA ILE A 497 32.61 -18.64 -17.37
C ILE A 497 33.34 -19.98 -17.20
N LEU A 498 33.04 -21.01 -17.99
CA LEU A 498 33.80 -22.28 -18.00
C LEU A 498 35.08 -22.20 -18.85
N ALA A 499 35.10 -21.37 -19.90
CA ALA A 499 36.28 -21.21 -20.74
C ALA A 499 37.45 -20.54 -20.01
N ALA A 500 37.20 -19.60 -19.08
CA ALA A 500 38.26 -18.92 -18.34
C ALA A 500 39.02 -19.82 -17.33
N PRO A 501 38.34 -20.65 -16.50
CA PRO A 501 38.99 -21.70 -15.71
C PRO A 501 39.66 -22.76 -16.57
N LEU A 502 39.09 -23.13 -17.73
CA LEU A 502 39.73 -24.07 -18.65
C LEU A 502 41.01 -23.50 -19.30
N LEU A 503 41.08 -22.19 -19.54
CA LEU A 503 42.30 -21.50 -19.95
C LEU A 503 43.32 -21.41 -18.82
N GLY A 504 42.89 -21.13 -17.58
CA GLY A 504 43.76 -21.15 -16.40
C GLY A 504 44.26 -22.56 -16.05
N VAL A 505 43.43 -23.58 -16.24
CA VAL A 505 43.78 -25.00 -16.10
C VAL A 505 44.68 -25.42 -17.26
N ALA A 506 44.46 -24.97 -18.50
CA ALA A 506 45.38 -25.21 -19.61
C ALA A 506 46.78 -24.60 -19.36
N TYR A 507 46.83 -23.40 -18.77
CA TYR A 507 48.08 -22.76 -18.34
C TYR A 507 48.75 -23.51 -17.17
N ALA A 508 47.97 -24.02 -16.22
CA ALA A 508 48.49 -24.87 -15.13
C ALA A 508 48.85 -26.30 -15.58
N LEU A 509 48.28 -26.78 -16.69
CA LEU A 509 48.53 -28.11 -17.26
C LEU A 509 49.85 -28.19 -18.04
N GLU A 510 50.50 -27.06 -18.36
CA GLU A 510 51.88 -27.07 -18.91
C GLU A 510 52.89 -27.72 -17.95
N SER A 511 52.59 -27.71 -16.64
CA SER A 511 53.43 -28.30 -15.60
C SER A 511 53.10 -29.78 -15.30
N ILE A 512 52.08 -30.34 -15.94
CA ILE A 512 51.55 -31.66 -15.63
C ILE A 512 52.11 -32.69 -16.64
N PRO A 513 52.65 -33.83 -16.18
CA PRO A 513 53.16 -34.86 -17.09
C PRO A 513 52.05 -35.37 -18.03
N HIS A 514 52.36 -35.49 -19.32
CA HIS A 514 51.40 -35.86 -20.39
C HIS A 514 50.56 -37.11 -20.07
N ASN A 515 51.16 -38.07 -19.38
CA ASN A 515 50.53 -39.32 -18.96
C ASN A 515 49.32 -39.04 -18.02
N LEU A 516 49.42 -38.03 -17.15
CA LEU A 516 48.35 -37.58 -16.25
C LEU A 516 47.23 -36.93 -17.04
N ILE A 517 47.54 -36.17 -18.09
CA ILE A 517 46.54 -35.50 -18.92
C ILE A 517 45.74 -36.53 -19.73
N ILE A 518 46.42 -37.49 -20.37
CA ILE A 518 45.78 -38.57 -21.14
C ILE A 518 44.90 -39.44 -20.23
N ALA A 519 45.36 -39.77 -19.03
CA ALA A 519 44.59 -40.53 -18.06
C ALA A 519 43.38 -39.76 -17.53
N ILE A 520 43.51 -38.47 -17.21
CA ILE A 520 42.39 -37.60 -16.81
C ILE A 520 41.38 -37.47 -17.95
N SER A 521 41.82 -37.22 -19.19
CA SER A 521 40.95 -37.13 -20.37
C SER A 521 40.22 -38.45 -20.64
N SER A 522 40.90 -39.59 -20.50
CA SER A 522 40.29 -40.91 -20.67
C SER A 522 39.27 -41.22 -19.57
N ALA A 523 39.58 -40.87 -18.32
CA ALA A 523 38.65 -41.02 -17.20
C ALA A 523 37.40 -40.14 -17.36
N LEU A 524 37.57 -38.88 -17.79
CA LEU A 524 36.47 -37.96 -18.09
C LEU A 524 35.60 -38.44 -19.26
N TYR A 525 36.20 -39.10 -20.26
CA TYR A 525 35.47 -39.71 -21.38
C TYR A 525 34.63 -40.92 -20.96
N LEU A 526 35.06 -41.66 -19.93
CA LEU A 526 34.34 -42.81 -19.38
C LEU A 526 33.28 -42.44 -18.33
N LEU A 527 33.32 -41.23 -17.77
CA LEU A 527 32.33 -40.74 -16.80
C LEU A 527 30.87 -40.89 -17.28
N PRO A 528 30.47 -40.51 -18.52
CA PRO A 528 29.11 -40.71 -19.00
C PRO A 528 28.67 -42.18 -19.01
N LEU A 529 29.60 -43.10 -19.31
CA LEU A 529 29.34 -44.54 -19.34
C LEU A 529 29.17 -45.09 -17.92
N GLY A 530 30.09 -44.78 -17.01
CA GLY A 530 29.99 -45.14 -15.59
C GLY A 530 28.70 -44.59 -14.97
N PHE A 531 28.34 -43.37 -15.31
CA PHE A 531 27.10 -42.76 -14.87
C PHE A 531 25.86 -43.44 -15.47
N PHE A 532 25.87 -43.82 -16.75
CA PHE A 532 24.78 -44.58 -17.36
C PHE A 532 24.55 -45.93 -16.66
N LEU A 533 25.63 -46.64 -16.32
CA LEU A 533 25.59 -47.94 -15.63
C LEU A 533 25.10 -47.78 -14.18
N LEU A 534 25.61 -46.78 -13.46
CA LEU A 534 25.29 -46.56 -12.04
C LEU A 534 23.95 -45.84 -11.81
N THR A 535 23.40 -45.11 -12.80
CA THR A 535 22.14 -44.36 -12.60
C THR A 535 20.98 -45.25 -12.15
N LYS A 536 20.78 -46.43 -12.73
CA LYS A 536 19.66 -47.31 -12.37
C LYS A 536 19.77 -47.85 -10.92
N PRO A 537 20.91 -48.40 -10.46
CA PRO A 537 21.07 -48.81 -9.05
C PRO A 537 21.03 -47.62 -8.08
N LEU A 538 21.63 -46.47 -8.41
CA LEU A 538 21.59 -45.27 -7.57
C LEU A 538 20.16 -44.72 -7.42
N PHE A 539 19.37 -44.65 -8.49
CA PHE A 539 17.96 -44.25 -8.42
C PHE A 539 17.12 -45.24 -7.61
N ARG A 540 17.38 -46.56 -7.72
CA ARG A 540 16.71 -47.58 -6.90
C ARG A 540 17.06 -47.45 -5.43
N HIS A 541 18.34 -47.26 -5.12
CA HIS A 541 18.81 -47.12 -3.75
C HIS A 541 18.31 -45.83 -3.11
N ALA A 542 18.40 -44.69 -3.80
CA ALA A 542 17.85 -43.41 -3.34
C ALA A 542 16.33 -43.47 -3.11
N HIS A 543 15.60 -44.19 -3.96
CA HIS A 543 14.18 -44.43 -3.75
C HIS A 543 13.90 -45.31 -2.51
N LYS A 544 14.63 -46.43 -2.35
CA LYS A 544 14.48 -47.34 -1.21
C LYS A 544 14.86 -46.67 0.11
N SER A 545 15.90 -45.83 0.12
CA SER A 545 16.37 -45.11 1.31
C SER A 545 15.60 -43.83 1.60
N LYS A 546 14.69 -43.41 0.72
CA LYS A 546 13.96 -42.12 0.80
C LYS A 546 14.89 -40.90 0.96
N ARG A 547 16.14 -41.01 0.48
CA ARG A 547 17.15 -39.94 0.55
C ARG A 547 17.22 -39.15 -0.76
N ASN A 548 17.80 -37.96 -0.69
CA ASN A 548 18.03 -37.11 -1.87
C ASN A 548 19.00 -37.82 -2.82
N ILE A 549 18.67 -37.91 -4.10
CA ILE A 549 19.52 -38.58 -5.09
C ILE A 549 20.80 -37.79 -5.40
N MET A 550 20.78 -36.46 -5.20
CA MET A 550 21.93 -35.61 -5.51
C MET A 550 23.14 -35.91 -4.64
N SER A 551 22.96 -36.34 -3.38
CA SER A 551 24.09 -36.73 -2.53
C SER A 551 24.84 -37.94 -3.10
N TYR A 552 24.14 -38.88 -3.73
CA TYR A 552 24.76 -40.04 -4.36
C TYR A 552 25.46 -39.70 -5.68
N ILE A 553 24.90 -38.77 -6.46
CA ILE A 553 25.55 -38.28 -7.69
C ILE A 553 26.88 -37.60 -7.37
N TRP A 554 26.93 -36.78 -6.30
CA TRP A 554 28.18 -36.16 -5.83
C TRP A 554 29.19 -37.20 -5.35
N ILE A 555 28.76 -38.21 -4.57
CA ILE A 555 29.65 -39.30 -4.13
C ILE A 555 30.27 -40.03 -5.33
N VAL A 556 29.48 -40.38 -6.35
CA VAL A 556 30.00 -41.07 -7.54
C VAL A 556 30.96 -40.18 -8.35
N ALA A 557 30.66 -38.88 -8.48
CA ALA A 557 31.57 -37.95 -9.15
C ALA A 557 32.91 -37.80 -8.39
N ILE A 558 32.86 -37.73 -7.07
CA ILE A 558 34.05 -37.65 -6.20
C ILE A 558 34.87 -38.94 -6.31
N VAL A 559 34.23 -40.11 -6.18
CA VAL A 559 34.92 -41.41 -6.28
C VAL A 559 35.54 -41.62 -7.66
N ALA A 560 34.85 -41.23 -8.73
CA ALA A 560 35.40 -41.34 -10.08
C ALA A 560 36.57 -40.35 -10.32
N GLY A 561 36.49 -39.15 -9.74
CA GLY A 561 37.61 -38.20 -9.74
C GLY A 561 38.82 -38.73 -8.98
N LEU A 562 38.62 -39.30 -7.78
CA LEU A 562 39.67 -39.91 -6.97
C LEU A 562 40.30 -41.13 -7.64
N ALA A 563 39.49 -41.99 -8.28
CA ALA A 563 39.99 -43.14 -9.04
C ALA A 563 40.82 -42.72 -10.26
N ALA A 564 40.43 -41.65 -10.96
CA ALA A 564 41.21 -41.08 -12.04
C ALA A 564 42.57 -40.56 -11.55
N VAL A 565 42.60 -39.85 -10.42
CA VAL A 565 43.83 -39.39 -9.78
C VAL A 565 44.71 -40.57 -9.36
N ALA A 566 44.15 -41.56 -8.66
CA ALA A 566 44.90 -42.72 -8.19
C ALA A 566 45.45 -43.59 -9.32
N SER A 567 44.78 -43.66 -10.46
CA SER A 567 45.26 -44.39 -11.64
C SER A 567 46.54 -43.80 -12.25
N VAL A 568 46.89 -42.56 -11.88
CA VAL A 568 48.09 -41.89 -12.39
C VAL A 568 49.23 -41.86 -11.39
N PHE A 569 48.94 -41.72 -10.10
CA PHE A 569 49.96 -41.70 -9.05
C PHE A 569 50.19 -43.11 -8.46
N GLY A 570 50.21 -44.13 -9.33
CA GLY A 570 49.91 -45.54 -9.08
C GLY A 570 50.57 -46.32 -7.94
N GLU A 571 51.35 -45.70 -7.05
CA GLU A 571 51.89 -46.36 -5.84
C GLU A 571 51.66 -45.57 -4.54
N ASP A 572 51.71 -44.23 -4.56
CA ASP A 572 51.72 -43.42 -3.32
C ASP A 572 50.34 -43.14 -2.68
N ILE A 573 49.23 -43.30 -3.43
CA ILE A 573 47.88 -42.93 -2.95
C ILE A 573 47.08 -44.13 -2.41
N SER A 574 47.57 -45.36 -2.58
CA SER A 574 46.88 -46.58 -2.11
C SER A 574 46.56 -46.53 -0.61
N HIS A 575 47.48 -45.98 0.20
CA HIS A 575 47.28 -45.75 1.64
C HIS A 575 46.20 -44.71 1.96
N LEU A 576 46.10 -43.61 1.19
CA LEU A 576 45.08 -42.58 1.35
C LEU A 576 43.67 -43.06 0.98
N LEU A 577 43.55 -43.91 -0.05
CA LEU A 577 42.26 -44.48 -0.46
C LEU A 577 41.74 -45.52 0.53
N SER A 578 42.62 -46.32 1.15
CA SER A 578 42.22 -47.34 2.13
C SER A 578 41.55 -46.76 3.39
N GLY A 579 41.99 -45.57 3.83
CA GLY A 579 41.41 -44.88 4.98
C GLY A 579 40.10 -44.13 4.70
N PHE A 580 39.77 -43.89 3.43
CA PHE A 580 38.56 -43.17 3.01
C PHE A 580 37.42 -44.10 2.53
N ILE A 581 37.78 -45.34 2.16
CA ILE A 581 36.82 -46.39 1.75
C ILE A 581 36.22 -47.11 2.96
N ASN A 582 37.00 -47.27 4.04
CA ASN A 582 36.49 -47.63 5.37
C ASN A 582 35.70 -46.45 5.97
#